data_AF-A0A6L7TLG3-F1
#
_entry.id   AF-A0A6L7TLG3-F1
#
_cell.length_a   1.000
_cell.length_b   1.000
_cell.length_c   1.000
_cell.angle_alpha   90.00
_cell.angle_beta   90.00
_cell.angle_gamma   90.00
#
_symmetry.space_group_name_H-M   'P 1'
#
loop_
_entity.id
_entity.type
_entity.pdbx_description
1 polymer ?
#
loop_
_entity_poly.entity_id
_entity_poly.type
_entity_poly.pdbx_seq_one_letter_code
_entity_poly.pdbx_strand_id
1 'polypeptide(L)'
;MTANPITLAQAVERIRPADADAMARAEARQQNLTKPPGSLGRLEEVSIRLAGIYGTERPAIGGKAVIVAAGDHGVVAQGVTGYPQEVTAQMVLNFLSGGAAISVMSRHLGVRQVVVDAGVAAEIPAFAGMTGG
;
A
#
# COMPACT_ATOMS: atom_id res chain seq x y z
N MET A 1 -7.82 -13.65 13.67
CA MET A 1 -7.55 -12.60 14.69
C MET A 1 -8.29 -11.35 14.27
N THR A 2 -9.42 -11.04 14.88
CA THR A 2 -10.08 -9.74 14.71
C THR A 2 -9.25 -8.71 15.48
N ALA A 3 -8.63 -7.76 14.76
CA ALA A 3 -7.96 -6.64 15.40
C ALA A 3 -9.00 -5.84 16.19
N ASN A 4 -8.70 -5.49 17.44
CA ASN A 4 -9.56 -4.61 18.22
C ASN A 4 -9.49 -3.21 17.59
N PRO A 5 -10.61 -2.65 17.08
CA PRO A 5 -10.56 -1.36 16.39
C PRO A 5 -10.04 -0.27 17.32
N ILE A 6 -9.11 0.54 16.81
CA ILE A 6 -8.57 1.71 17.50
C ILE A 6 -9.19 2.97 16.91
N THR A 7 -9.33 4.02 17.72
CA THR A 7 -9.78 5.33 17.23
C THR A 7 -8.70 6.00 16.39
N LEU A 8 -9.09 7.02 15.61
CA LEU A 8 -8.13 7.84 14.86
C LEU A 8 -7.07 8.47 15.78
N ALA A 9 -7.48 9.01 16.93
CA ALA A 9 -6.57 9.59 17.91
C ALA A 9 -5.55 8.55 18.41
N GLN A 10 -6.02 7.35 18.76
CA GLN A 10 -5.14 6.25 19.18
C GLN A 10 -4.19 5.79 18.07
N ALA A 11 -4.62 5.81 16.80
CA ALA A 11 -3.76 5.49 15.67
C ALA A 11 -2.62 6.50 15.51
N VAL A 12 -2.94 7.80 15.59
CA VAL A 12 -1.96 8.88 15.52
C VAL A 12 -0.97 8.80 16.67
N GLU A 13 -1.45 8.56 17.89
CA GLU A 13 -0.61 8.39 19.09
C GLU A 13 0.35 7.20 19.02
N ARG A 14 0.14 6.24 18.11
CA ARG A 14 1.03 5.09 17.91
C ARG A 14 2.13 5.33 16.89
N ILE A 15 2.05 6.41 16.12
CA ILE A 15 3.10 6.76 15.16
C ILE A 15 4.36 7.12 15.96
N ARG A 16 5.48 6.52 15.58
CA ARG A 16 6.80 6.77 16.16
C ARG A 16 7.76 7.19 15.05
N PRO A 17 8.78 8.01 15.35
CA PRO A 17 9.90 8.20 14.43
C PRO A 17 10.54 6.85 14.06
N ALA A 18 11.18 6.78 12.91
CA ALA A 18 12.00 5.64 12.55
C ALA A 18 13.14 5.46 13.57
N ASP A 19 13.53 4.20 13.82
CA ASP A 19 14.61 3.85 14.75
C ASP A 19 15.97 4.29 14.19
N ALA A 20 16.54 5.34 14.79
CA ALA A 20 17.81 5.91 14.38
C ALA A 20 19.00 4.95 14.59
N ASP A 21 18.97 4.12 15.63
CA ASP A 21 20.05 3.17 15.90
C ASP A 21 20.02 2.02 14.89
N ALA A 22 18.83 1.54 14.53
CA ALA A 22 18.67 0.55 13.47
C ALA A 22 19.14 1.09 12.10
N MET A 23 18.85 2.35 11.80
CA MET A 23 19.34 3.03 10.60
C MET A 23 20.87 3.12 10.60
N ALA A 24 21.48 3.54 11.70
CA ALA A 24 22.94 3.64 11.82
C ALA A 24 23.64 2.28 11.68
N ARG A 25 23.08 1.21 12.27
CA ARG A 25 23.58 -0.17 12.07
C ARG A 25 23.46 -0.62 10.61
N ALA A 26 22.34 -0.33 9.95
CA ALA A 26 22.16 -0.66 8.54
C ALA A 26 23.12 0.11 7.62
N GLU A 27 23.39 1.39 7.91
CA GLU A 27 24.37 2.19 7.19
C GLU A 27 25.79 1.66 7.36
N ALA A 28 26.22 1.39 8.60
CA ALA A 28 27.51 0.76 8.87
C ALA A 28 27.67 -0.58 8.15
N ARG A 29 26.60 -1.38 8.07
CA ARG A 29 26.59 -2.61 7.29
C ARG A 29 26.77 -2.33 5.79
N GLN A 30 26.08 -1.34 5.22
CA GLN A 30 26.21 -0.99 3.79
C GLN A 30 27.65 -0.60 3.43
N GLN A 31 28.38 0.04 4.34
CA GLN A 31 29.79 0.40 4.15
C GLN A 31 30.73 -0.81 4.19
N ASN A 32 30.33 -1.92 4.81
CA ASN A 32 31.13 -3.14 4.98
C ASN A 32 30.80 -4.25 3.96
N LEU A 33 29.88 -4.00 3.01
CA LEU A 33 29.59 -4.97 1.95
C LEU A 33 30.66 -4.97 0.87
N THR A 34 30.80 -6.10 0.17
CA THR A 34 31.70 -6.25 -0.99
C THR A 34 31.17 -5.50 -2.21
N LYS A 35 31.20 -4.18 -2.13
CA LYS A 35 30.84 -3.20 -3.16
C LYS A 35 31.55 -1.88 -2.88
N PRO A 36 31.85 -1.04 -3.88
CA PRO A 36 32.28 0.32 -3.60
C PRO A 36 31.22 1.06 -2.76
N PRO A 37 31.61 1.84 -1.73
CA PRO A 37 30.69 2.68 -0.97
C PRO A 37 29.75 3.50 -1.88
N GLY A 38 28.45 3.44 -1.61
CA GLY A 38 27.43 4.19 -2.36
C GLY A 38 27.11 3.67 -3.77
N SER A 39 27.73 2.58 -4.25
CA SER A 39 27.58 2.11 -5.64
C SER A 39 26.16 1.64 -5.99
N LEU A 40 25.31 1.34 -5.00
CA LEU A 40 23.90 0.96 -5.25
C LEU A 40 22.93 2.15 -5.12
N GLY A 41 23.43 3.35 -4.80
CA GLY A 41 22.67 4.60 -4.72
C GLY A 41 21.39 4.45 -3.88
N ARG A 42 20.25 4.72 -4.52
CA ARG A 42 18.91 4.68 -3.88
C ARG A 42 18.56 3.34 -3.22
N LEU A 43 19.14 2.22 -3.67
CA LEU A 43 18.90 0.93 -3.03
C LEU A 43 19.49 0.88 -1.61
N GLU A 44 20.62 1.57 -1.37
CA GLU A 44 21.20 1.68 -0.04
C GLU A 44 20.29 2.52 0.86
N GLU A 45 19.86 3.69 0.38
CA GLU A 45 18.95 4.59 1.07
C GLU A 45 17.64 3.90 1.48
N VAL A 46 17.02 3.15 0.55
CA VAL A 46 15.79 2.40 0.82
C VAL A 46 16.04 1.32 1.87
N SER A 47 17.16 0.60 1.82
CA SER A 47 17.47 -0.43 2.81
C SER A 47 17.65 0.14 4.22
N ILE A 48 18.30 1.31 4.35
CA ILE A 48 18.51 2.00 5.64
C ILE A 48 17.17 2.51 6.17
N ARG A 49 16.34 3.12 5.32
CA ARG A 49 15.00 3.58 5.73
C ARG A 49 14.12 2.42 6.21
N LEU A 50 14.16 1.28 5.51
CA LEU A 50 13.42 0.08 5.94
C LEU A 50 13.93 -0.46 7.27
N ALA A 51 15.24 -0.41 7.52
CA ALA A 51 15.80 -0.80 8.82
C ALA A 51 15.23 0.05 9.96
N GLY A 52 15.11 1.37 9.75
CA GLY A 52 14.48 2.28 10.71
C GLY A 52 12.98 2.03 10.93
N ILE A 53 12.23 1.69 9.87
CA ILE A 53 10.80 1.36 9.98
C ILE A 53 10.59 0.05 10.75
N TYR A 54 11.44 -0.95 10.52
CA TYR A 54 11.32 -2.27 11.14
C TYR A 54 12.07 -2.39 12.49
N GLY A 55 12.86 -1.38 12.88
CA GLY A 55 13.68 -1.41 14.10
C GLY A 55 14.81 -2.45 14.07
N THR A 56 15.26 -2.87 12.88
CA THR A 56 16.30 -3.89 12.73
C THR A 56 17.18 -3.65 11.51
N GLU A 57 18.47 -3.95 11.60
CA GLU A 57 19.44 -3.72 10.52
C GLU A 57 19.18 -4.56 9.25
N ARG A 58 18.44 -5.67 9.38
CA ARG A 58 18.15 -6.63 8.32
C ARG A 58 16.66 -6.96 8.30
N PRO A 59 15.82 -6.05 7.80
CA PRO A 59 14.38 -6.25 7.80
C PRO A 59 13.99 -7.42 6.88
N ALA A 60 13.16 -8.32 7.39
CA ALA A 60 12.48 -9.34 6.59
C ALA A 60 11.11 -8.80 6.14
N ILE A 61 10.98 -8.46 4.86
CA ILE A 61 9.76 -7.87 4.32
C ILE A 61 8.78 -8.97 3.94
N GLY A 62 7.66 -9.05 4.67
CA GLY A 62 6.56 -9.98 4.41
C GLY A 62 5.21 -9.26 4.36
N GLY A 63 4.14 -9.98 4.05
CA GLY A 63 2.76 -9.47 4.18
C GLY A 63 2.42 -8.25 3.31
N LYS A 64 3.09 -8.10 2.16
CA LYS A 64 2.90 -6.96 1.25
C LYS A 64 1.44 -6.88 0.79
N ALA A 65 0.87 -5.68 0.82
CA ALA A 65 -0.49 -5.44 0.31
C ALA A 65 -0.59 -4.13 -0.46
N VAL A 66 -1.52 -4.09 -1.41
CA VAL A 66 -2.00 -2.88 -2.09
C VAL A 66 -3.47 -2.72 -1.73
N ILE A 67 -3.84 -1.52 -1.26
CA ILE A 67 -5.22 -1.17 -0.93
C ILE A 67 -5.71 -0.20 -2.00
N VAL A 68 -6.76 -0.58 -2.73
CA VAL A 68 -7.46 0.26 -3.72
C VAL A 68 -8.76 0.71 -3.09
N ALA A 69 -8.81 1.96 -2.61
CA ALA A 69 -10.05 2.58 -2.14
C ALA A 69 -10.75 3.27 -3.32
N ALA A 70 -11.93 2.80 -3.69
CA ALA A 70 -12.73 3.33 -4.77
C ALA A 70 -13.90 4.17 -4.22
N GLY A 71 -14.18 5.32 -4.83
CA GLY A 71 -15.30 6.17 -4.43
C GLY A 71 -15.61 7.21 -5.50
N ASP A 72 -16.89 7.54 -5.64
CA ASP A 72 -17.38 8.53 -6.58
C ASP A 72 -17.46 9.93 -5.97
N HIS A 73 -17.46 10.93 -6.84
CA HIS A 73 -17.47 12.33 -6.44
C HIS A 73 -18.63 13.06 -7.13
N GLY A 74 -19.51 13.71 -6.35
CA GLY A 74 -20.69 14.38 -6.89
C GLY A 74 -20.41 15.52 -7.87
N VAL A 75 -19.20 16.10 -7.83
CA VAL A 75 -18.76 17.14 -8.78
C VAL A 75 -18.76 16.67 -10.24
N VAL A 76 -18.73 15.35 -10.49
CA VAL A 76 -18.83 14.77 -11.84
C VAL A 76 -20.08 15.27 -12.60
N ALA A 77 -21.18 15.55 -11.90
CA ALA A 77 -22.40 16.12 -12.48
C ALA A 77 -22.18 17.50 -13.15
N GLN A 78 -21.07 18.18 -12.86
CA GLN A 78 -20.70 19.46 -13.48
C GLN A 78 -19.87 19.30 -14.76
N GLY A 79 -19.66 18.07 -15.25
CA GLY A 79 -18.95 17.82 -16.51
C GLY A 79 -17.44 18.01 -16.43
N VAL A 80 -16.84 17.90 -15.25
CA VAL A 80 -15.40 18.12 -15.01
C VAL A 80 -14.50 16.95 -15.47
N THR A 81 -15.08 15.87 -15.98
CA THR A 81 -14.38 14.65 -16.43
C THR A 81 -14.93 14.19 -17.78
N GLY A 82 -14.08 13.54 -18.57
CA GLY A 82 -14.45 12.92 -19.85
C GLY A 82 -15.03 11.51 -19.73
N TYR A 83 -15.12 10.95 -18.53
CA TYR A 83 -15.63 9.61 -18.27
C TYR A 83 -16.95 9.66 -17.48
N PRO A 84 -17.94 8.80 -17.81
CA PRO A 84 -19.17 8.73 -17.05
C PRO A 84 -18.92 8.14 -15.65
N GLN A 85 -19.79 8.47 -14.69
CA GLN A 85 -19.65 8.08 -13.28
C GLN A 85 -19.64 6.56 -13.07
N GLU A 86 -20.37 5.81 -13.89
CA GLU A 86 -20.43 4.34 -13.84
C GLU A 86 -19.08 3.63 -14.07
N VAL A 87 -18.09 4.32 -14.64
CA VAL A 87 -16.75 3.76 -14.86
C VAL A 87 -16.09 3.32 -13.55
N THR A 88 -16.39 4.01 -12.43
CA THR A 88 -15.87 3.62 -11.12
C THR A 88 -16.27 2.20 -10.76
N ALA A 89 -17.56 1.85 -10.88
CA ALA A 89 -18.07 0.51 -10.59
C ALA A 89 -17.50 -0.54 -11.57
N GLN A 90 -17.41 -0.21 -12.85
CA GLN A 90 -16.80 -1.08 -13.87
C GLN A 90 -15.33 -1.39 -13.53
N MET A 91 -14.58 -0.39 -13.08
CA MET A 91 -13.18 -0.57 -12.65
C MET A 91 -13.07 -1.40 -11.38
N VAL A 92 -13.97 -1.24 -10.41
CA VAL A 92 -14.05 -2.11 -9.23
C VAL A 92 -14.22 -3.57 -9.62
N LEU A 93 -15.16 -3.87 -10.53
CA LEU A 93 -15.35 -5.21 -11.06
C LEU A 93 -14.10 -5.73 -11.79
N ASN A 94 -13.40 -4.86 -12.52
CA ASN A 94 -12.14 -5.20 -13.19
C ASN A 94 -10.99 -5.50 -12.19
N PHE A 95 -10.91 -4.76 -11.08
CA PHE A 95 -9.94 -5.04 -10.01
C PHE A 95 -10.20 -6.41 -9.40
N LEU A 96 -11.48 -6.70 -9.07
CA LEU A 96 -11.92 -7.96 -8.46
C LEU A 96 -11.74 -9.16 -9.40
N SER A 97 -11.95 -8.96 -10.71
CA SER A 97 -11.73 -9.99 -11.74
C SER A 97 -10.24 -10.19 -12.08
N GLY A 98 -9.35 -9.36 -11.52
CA GLY A 98 -7.91 -9.49 -11.72
C GLY A 98 -7.38 -8.99 -13.07
N GLY A 99 -8.20 -8.28 -13.85
CA GLY A 99 -7.90 -7.82 -15.21
C GLY A 99 -7.22 -6.44 -15.26
N ALA A 100 -7.29 -5.65 -14.19
CA ALA A 100 -6.63 -4.36 -14.13
C ALA A 100 -5.10 -4.50 -14.00
N ALA A 101 -4.36 -3.51 -14.49
CA ALA A 101 -2.89 -3.49 -14.44
C ALA A 101 -2.35 -3.68 -13.01
N ILE A 102 -2.95 -3.02 -12.01
CA ILE A 102 -2.57 -3.18 -10.61
C ILE A 102 -2.81 -4.60 -10.09
N SER A 103 -3.88 -5.27 -10.54
CA SER A 103 -4.18 -6.64 -10.16
C SER A 103 -3.17 -7.63 -10.76
N VAL A 104 -2.79 -7.42 -12.02
CA VAL A 104 -1.74 -8.21 -12.69
C VAL A 104 -0.39 -8.04 -11.99
N MET A 105 0.02 -6.80 -11.70
CA MET A 105 1.28 -6.51 -11.00
C MET A 105 1.28 -7.10 -9.59
N SER A 106 0.17 -6.97 -8.85
CA SER A 106 0.05 -7.50 -7.49
C SER A 106 0.23 -9.01 -7.48
N ARG A 107 -0.41 -9.72 -8.41
CA ARG A 107 -0.23 -11.17 -8.58
C ARG A 107 1.21 -11.52 -8.93
N HIS A 108 1.83 -10.82 -9.89
CA HIS A 108 3.21 -11.08 -10.31
C HIS A 108 4.22 -10.90 -9.17
N LEU A 109 4.01 -9.91 -8.29
CA LEU A 109 4.91 -9.58 -7.18
C LEU A 109 4.58 -10.31 -5.86
N GLY A 110 3.54 -11.16 -5.85
CA GLY A 110 3.05 -11.84 -4.65
C GLY A 110 2.54 -10.87 -3.58
N VAL A 111 1.88 -9.79 -4.01
CA VAL A 111 1.31 -8.74 -3.16
C VAL A 111 -0.19 -8.96 -3.06
N ARG A 112 -0.74 -8.92 -1.85
CA ARG A 112 -2.18 -9.06 -1.63
C ARG A 112 -2.89 -7.78 -2.08
N GLN A 113 -3.83 -7.89 -3.01
CA GLN A 113 -4.71 -6.76 -3.37
C GLN A 113 -5.94 -6.75 -2.45
N VAL A 114 -6.31 -5.58 -1.95
CA VAL A 114 -7.52 -5.32 -1.18
C VAL A 114 -8.28 -4.22 -1.89
N VAL A 115 -9.52 -4.46 -2.26
CA VAL A 115 -10.41 -3.43 -2.82
C VAL A 115 -11.38 -3.01 -1.72
N VAL A 116 -11.41 -1.72 -1.44
CA VAL A 116 -12.28 -1.09 -0.44
C VAL A 116 -13.27 -0.21 -1.18
N ASP A 117 -14.55 -0.46 -0.97
CA ASP A 117 -15.58 0.51 -1.33
C ASP A 117 -15.57 1.63 -0.28
N ALA A 118 -15.18 2.83 -0.70
CA ALA A 118 -15.11 4.03 0.12
C ALA A 118 -16.22 5.03 -0.24
N GLY A 119 -17.21 4.65 -1.05
CA GLY A 119 -18.30 5.50 -1.51
C GLY A 119 -18.56 5.42 -3.00
N VAL A 120 -18.54 4.22 -3.59
CA VAL A 120 -18.93 4.02 -4.99
C VAL A 120 -20.43 4.25 -5.15
N ALA A 121 -20.82 5.03 -6.16
CA ALA A 121 -22.21 5.41 -6.41
C ALA A 121 -22.98 4.32 -7.19
N ALA A 122 -22.75 3.05 -6.85
CA ALA A 122 -23.43 1.90 -7.42
C ALA A 122 -23.33 0.72 -6.43
N GLU A 123 -24.30 -0.19 -6.49
CA GLU A 123 -24.18 -1.46 -5.77
C GLU A 123 -23.13 -2.35 -6.42
N ILE A 124 -22.15 -2.79 -5.63
CA ILE A 124 -21.13 -3.73 -6.06
C ILE A 124 -21.51 -5.13 -5.57
N PRO A 125 -21.74 -6.11 -6.47
CA PRO A 125 -22.04 -7.48 -6.08
C PRO A 125 -20.97 -8.04 -5.15
N ALA A 126 -21.40 -8.74 -4.10
CA ALA A 126 -20.48 -9.37 -3.16
C ALA A 126 -19.53 -10.34 -3.89
N PHE A 127 -18.24 -10.03 -3.85
CA PHE A 127 -17.19 -10.82 -4.49
C PHE A 127 -16.25 -11.41 -3.44
N ALA A 128 -15.74 -12.62 -3.68
CA ALA A 128 -14.72 -13.21 -2.84
C ALA A 128 -13.47 -12.31 -2.85
N GLY A 129 -13.16 -11.66 -1.72
CA GLY A 129 -12.03 -10.73 -1.58
C GLY A 129 -12.40 -9.27 -1.29
N MET A 130 -13.69 -8.90 -1.27
CA MET A 130 -14.14 -7.60 -0.78
C MET A 130 -14.19 -7.56 0.75
N THR A 131 -13.77 -6.45 1.35
CA THR A 131 -13.97 -6.16 2.78
C THR A 131 -14.76 -4.86 2.93
N GLY A 132 -15.93 -4.92 3.58
CA GLY A 132 -16.77 -3.76 3.89
C GLY A 132 -17.89 -3.50 2.89
N GLY A 133 -18.81 -4.47 2.73
CA GLY A 133 -20.11 -4.25 2.09
C GLY A 133 -21.18 -3.86 3.12
#